data_AF-A0A3B8L3A8-F1
#
_entry.id   AF-A0A3B8L3A8-F1
#
_cell.length_a   1.000
_cell.length_b   1.000
_cell.length_c   1.000
_cell.angle_alpha   90.00
_cell.angle_beta   90.00
_cell.angle_gamma   90.00
#
_symmetry.space_group_name_H-M   'P 1'
#
loop_
_entity.id
_entity.type
_entity.pdbx_description
1 polymer ?
#
loop_
_entity_poly.entity_id
_entity_poly.type
_entity_poly.pdbx_seq_one_letter_code
_entity_poly.pdbx_strand_id
1 'polypeptide(L)' 'GAEMSRTEKASRGSIPLSTLQRHIDYGFAEARTAQGTIGVKVWIDRGTYASEESGDGA' A
#
# COMPACT_ATOMS: atom_id res chain seq x y z
N GLY A 1 1.38 -3.71 25.03
CA GLY A 1 0.87 -2.61 24.20
C GLY A 1 1.44 -1.32 24.72
N ALA A 2 1.79 -0.39 23.83
CA ALA A 2 2.11 0.98 24.24
C ALA A 2 0.81 1.71 24.63
N GLU A 3 0.84 2.49 25.71
CA GLU A 3 -0.34 3.22 26.22
C GLU A 3 -0.78 4.38 25.31
N MET A 4 0.11 4.83 24.42
CA MET A 4 -0.17 5.85 23.41
C MET A 4 -0.14 5.25 22.00
N SER A 5 -1.10 5.65 21.16
CA SER A 5 -1.16 5.26 19.75
C SER A 5 0.02 5.84 18.96
N ARG A 6 0.65 5.01 18.12
CA ARG A 6 1.76 5.37 17.24
C ARG A 6 1.45 4.96 15.81
N THR A 7 1.93 5.72 14.84
CA THR A 7 1.87 5.36 13.42
C THR A 7 3.29 5.23 12.90
N GLU A 8 3.64 4.04 12.40
CA GLU A 8 4.91 3.81 11.73
C GLU A 8 4.67 3.79 10.21
N LYS A 9 5.64 4.32 9.46
CA LYS A 9 5.63 4.29 8.00
C LYS A 9 7.00 3.81 7.53
N ALA A 10 7.00 2.77 6.71
CA ALA A 10 8.19 2.33 5.98
C ALA A 10 7.84 2.32 4.50
N SER A 11 8.75 2.81 3.66
CA SER A 11 8.64 2.76 2.22
C SER A 11 9.95 2.31 1.61
N ARG A 12 9.86 1.56 0.51
CA ARG A 12 11.01 1.06 -0.27
C ARG A 12 10.73 1.39 -1.73
N GLY A 13 11.66 2.09 -2.38
CA GLY A 13 11.50 2.53 -3.78
C GLY A 13 10.81 3.90 -3.88
N SER A 14 10.13 4.14 -5.00
CA SER A 14 9.41 5.39 -5.29
C SER A 14 7.92 5.11 -5.39
N ILE A 15 7.09 5.90 -4.71
CA ILE A 15 5.62 5.79 -4.74
C ILE A 15 5.07 7.17 -5.13
N PRO A 16 4.95 7.47 -6.44
CA PRO A 16 4.54 8.79 -6.91
C PRO A 16 3.00 8.95 -6.85
N LEU A 17 2.49 9.38 -5.69
CA LEU A 17 1.04 9.53 -5.44
C LEU A 17 0.35 10.61 -6.29
N SER A 18 1.11 11.54 -6.88
CA SER A 18 0.55 12.62 -7.72
C SER A 18 0.48 12.26 -9.21
N THR A 19 1.06 11.13 -9.62
CA THR A 19 1.15 10.73 -11.03
C THR A 19 0.01 9.78 -11.40
N LEU A 20 -1.06 10.31 -12.02
CA LEU A 20 -2.28 9.54 -12.34
C LEU A 20 -2.06 8.36 -13.32
N GLN A 21 -1.07 8.45 -14.20
CA GLN A 21 -0.71 7.38 -15.14
C GLN A 21 -0.03 6.18 -14.47
N ARG A 22 0.40 6.33 -13.21
CA ARG A 22 1.03 5.25 -12.45
C ARG A 22 -0.07 4.33 -11.89
N HIS A 23 0.09 3.03 -12.06
CA HIS A 23 -0.79 2.05 -11.46
C HIS A 23 -0.37 1.83 -10.01
N ILE A 24 -1.10 2.45 -9.08
CA ILE A 24 -0.85 2.33 -7.64
C ILE A 24 -2.03 1.60 -7.01
N ASP A 25 -1.79 0.40 -6.50
CA ASP A 25 -2.77 -0.30 -5.68
C ASP A 25 -2.73 0.21 -4.25
N TYR A 26 -3.90 0.49 -3.72
CA TYR A 26 -4.09 0.82 -2.31
C TYR A 26 -4.84 -0.30 -1.60
N GLY A 27 -4.29 -0.75 -0.47
CA GLY A 27 -4.93 -1.71 0.42
C GLY A 27 -5.00 -1.19 1.84
N PHE A 28 -6.13 -1.43 2.50
CA PHE A 28 -6.32 -1.18 3.92
C PHE A 28 -6.79 -2.44 4.63
N ALA A 29 -6.16 -2.77 5.75
CA ALA A 29 -6.54 -3.90 6.58
C ALA A 29 -6.45 -3.53 8.07
N GLU A 30 -7.36 -4.07 8.86
CA GLU A 30 -7.38 -3.89 10.31
C GLU A 30 -6.98 -5.19 11.01
N ALA A 31 -5.92 -5.15 11.80
CA ALA A 31 -5.49 -6.26 12.64
C ALA A 31 -6.08 -6.11 14.05
N ARG A 32 -6.95 -7.06 14.44
CA ARG A 32 -7.49 -7.13 15.80
C ARG A 32 -6.50 -7.84 16.70
N THR A 33 -5.99 -7.14 17.71
CA THR A 33 -5.09 -7.68 18.72
C THR A 33 -5.74 -7.61 20.10
N ALA A 34 -5.22 -8.35 21.06
CA ALA A 34 -5.74 -8.36 22.44
C ALA A 34 -5.73 -6.97 23.12
N GLN A 35 -4.91 -6.03 22.61
CA GLN A 35 -4.72 -4.70 23.17
C GLN A 35 -5.40 -3.59 22.35
N GLY A 36 -6.11 -3.95 21.27
CA GLY A 36 -6.80 -3.00 20.39
C GLY A 36 -6.70 -3.36 18.91
N THR A 37 -7.18 -2.46 18.06
CA THR A 37 -7.14 -2.62 16.60
C THR A 37 -6.00 -1.80 16.02
N ILE A 38 -5.18 -2.43 15.16
CA ILE A 38 -4.08 -1.80 14.44
C ILE A 38 -4.48 -1.69 12.97
N GLY A 39 -4.55 -0.46 12.44
CA GLY A 39 -4.82 -0.22 11.02
C GLY A 39 -3.54 -0.23 10.21
N VAL A 40 -3.49 -1.05 9.16
CA VAL A 40 -2.37 -1.18 8.22
C VAL A 40 -2.80 -0.66 6.85
N LYS A 41 -2.07 0.35 6.34
CA LYS A 41 -2.26 0.91 4.99
C LYS A 41 -1.06 0.57 4.13
N VAL A 42 -1.30 0.03 2.95
CA VAL A 42 -0.26 -0.39 2.00
C VAL A 42 -0.51 0.27 0.65
N TRP A 43 0.57 0.73 0.03
CA TRP A 43 0.60 1.22 -1.34
C TRP A 43 1.61 0.39 -2.12
N ILE A 44 1.20 -0.13 -3.28
CA ILE A 44 2.05 -0.92 -4.17
C ILE A 44 2.08 -0.22 -5.53
N ASP A 45 3.28 0.15 -5.97
CA ASP A 45 3.49 0.66 -7.32
C ASP A 45 3.70 -0.52 -8.27
N ARG A 46 2.73 -0.77 -9.16
CA ARG A 46 2.80 -1.82 -10.20
C ARG A 46 3.42 -1.35 -11.51
N GLY A 47 3.82 -0.09 -11.61
CA GLY A 47 4.34 0.47 -12.86
C GLY A 47 3.34 1.40 -13.54
N THR A 48 3.33 1.41 -14.86
CA THR A 48 2.43 2.25 -15.66
C THR A 48 1.37 1.35 -16.29
N TYR A 49 0.13 1.83 -16.43
CA TYR A 49 -0.95 1.04 -17.06
C TYR A 49 -0.58 0.51 -18.45
N ALA A 50 0.20 1.27 -19.23
CA ALA A 50 0.65 0.88 -20.57
C ALA A 50 1.58 -0.34 -20.60
N SER A 51 2.21 -0.72 -19.47
CA SER A 51 3.07 -1.91 -19.39
C SER A 51 2.33 -3.19 -19.01
N GLU A 52 1.06 -3.11 -18.59
CA GLU A 52 0.29 -4.28 -18.15
C GLU A 52 -0.39 -5.03 -19.32
N GLU A 53 -0.62 -4.37 -20.46
CA GLU A 53 -1.31 -4.96 -21.61
C GLU A 53 -0.48 -5.99 -22.41
N SER A 54 0.79 -6.20 -22.05
CA SER A 54 1.68 -7.16 -22.75
C SER A 54 1.85 -8.51 -22.02
N GLY A 55 1.22 -8.71 -20.86
CA GLY A 55 1.48 -9.87 -19.98
C GLY A 55 0.34 -10.89 -19.82
N ASP A 56 -0.89 -10.56 -20.20
CA ASP A 56 -2.06 -11.44 -20.00
C ASP A 56 -2.53 -12.03 -21.33
N GLY A 57 -1.78 -13.03 -21.78
CA GLY A 57 -2.02 -13.78 -23.01
C GLY A 57 -1.43 -15.18 -22.88
N ALA A 58 -1.99 -15.97 -21.97
CA ALA A 58 -1.77 -17.41 -21.84
C ALA A 58 -3.11 -18.14 -21.89
#